data_AF-A0A938APM4-F1
#
_entry.id   AF-A0A938APM4-F1
#
_cell.length_a   1.000
_cell.length_b   1.000
_cell.length_c   1.000
_cell.angle_alpha   90.00
_cell.angle_beta   90.00
_cell.angle_gamma   90.00
#
_symmetry.space_group_name_H-M   'P 1'
#
loop_
_entity.id
_entity.type
_entity.pdbx_description
1 polymer ?
#
loop_
_entity_poly.entity_id
_entity_poly.type
_entity_poly.pdbx_seq_one_letter_code
_entity_poly.pdbx_strand_id
1 'polypeptide(L)' 'FVDRGIPAVLIIDLEYAYWHTTADTLDKVSAESLAQVGRVLEAWLLSRR' A
#
# COMPACT_ATOMS: atom_id res chain seq x y z
N PHE A 1 -12.71 -4.48 -10.55
CA PHE A 1 -12.00 -5.77 -10.48
C PHE A 1 -12.86 -6.82 -9.81
N VAL A 2 -13.23 -6.62 -8.55
CA VAL A 2 -14.10 -7.52 -7.76
C VAL A 2 -15.42 -7.83 -8.48
N ASP A 3 -16.18 -6.83 -8.91
CA ASP A 3 -17.48 -7.04 -9.60
C ASP A 3 -17.37 -7.75 -10.95
N ARG A 4 -16.16 -7.87 -11.50
CA ARG A 4 -15.86 -8.57 -12.75
C ARG A 4 -15.19 -9.93 -12.49
N GLY A 5 -15.15 -10.41 -11.25
CA GLY A 5 -14.52 -11.68 -10.87
C GLY A 5 -12.99 -11.70 -10.97
N ILE A 6 -12.33 -10.55 -11.08
CA ILE A 6 -10.86 -10.46 -11.14
C ILE A 6 -10.32 -10.46 -9.70
N PRO A 7 -9.45 -11.42 -9.32
CA PRO A 7 -8.82 -11.43 -8.01
C PRO A 7 -8.04 -10.13 -7.76
N ALA A 8 -8.35 -9.45 -6.67
CA ALA A 8 -7.71 -8.20 -6.29
C ALA A 8 -7.54 -8.12 -4.77
N VAL A 9 -6.52 -7.40 -4.32
CA VAL A 9 -6.27 -7.09 -2.91
C VAL A 9 -6.05 -5.58 -2.79
N LEU A 10 -6.60 -4.98 -1.72
CA LEU A 10 -6.40 -3.59 -1.38
C LEU A 10 -5.37 -3.49 -0.25
N ILE A 11 -4.26 -2.79 -0.48
CA ILE A 11 -3.26 -2.48 0.55
C ILE A 11 -3.45 -1.00 0.88
N ILE A 12 -4.03 -0.72 2.05
CA ILE A 12 -4.39 0.64 2.47
C ILE A 12 -4.29 0.76 3.99
N ASP A 13 -3.87 1.93 4.46
CA ASP A 13 -3.98 2.35 5.85
C ASP A 13 -5.21 3.27 6.00
N LEU A 14 -6.15 2.88 6.87
CA LEU A 14 -7.38 3.63 7.13
C LEU A 14 -7.24 4.60 8.32
N GLU A 15 -6.10 4.59 9.01
CA GLU A 15 -5.80 5.40 10.19
C GLU A 15 -4.78 6.52 9.89
N TYR A 16 -4.47 6.79 8.62
CA TYR A 16 -3.55 7.84 8.20
C TYR A 16 -4.14 9.24 8.43
N ALA A 17 -3.63 9.94 9.45
CA ALA A 17 -4.20 11.20 9.96
C ALA A 17 -4.26 12.35 8.94
N TYR A 18 -3.38 12.36 7.93
CA TYR A 18 -3.30 13.44 6.96
C TYR A 18 -4.15 13.20 5.69
N TRP A 19 -4.81 12.04 5.60
CA TRP A 19 -5.63 11.65 4.45
C TRP A 19 -6.67 12.72 4.09
N HIS A 20 -6.74 13.08 2.81
CA HIS A 20 -7.65 14.11 2.28
C HIS A 20 -7.50 15.50 2.91
N THR A 21 -6.30 15.85 3.39
CA THR A 21 -5.98 17.20 3.86
C THR A 21 -4.88 17.83 3.01
N THR A 22 -4.76 19.15 3.02
CA THR A 22 -3.63 19.86 2.40
C THR A 22 -2.33 19.70 3.19
N ALA A 23 -2.38 19.06 4.37
CA ALA A 23 -1.22 18.75 5.19
C ALA A 23 -0.56 17.41 4.80
N ASP A 24 -1.10 16.69 3.80
CA ASP A 24 -0.48 15.50 3.21
C ASP A 24 0.70 15.90 2.32
N THR A 25 1.80 16.24 2.96
CA THR A 25 3.04 16.74 2.35
C THR A 25 4.17 15.71 2.45
N LEU A 26 5.24 15.90 1.67
CA LEU A 26 6.32 14.90 1.53
C LEU A 26 7.01 14.52 2.86
N ASP A 27 6.98 15.40 3.86
CA ASP A 27 7.52 15.12 5.20
C ASP A 27 6.70 14.08 5.98
N LYS A 28 5.51 13.69 5.51
CA LYS A 28 4.67 12.64 6.10
C LYS A 28 4.96 11.25 5.53
N VAL A 29 5.78 11.17 4.47
CA VAL A 29 6.16 9.90 3.84
C VAL A 29 7.12 9.13 4.74
N SER A 30 6.74 7.90 5.13
CA SER A 30 7.61 6.99 5.87
C SER A 30 8.37 6.05 4.94
N ALA A 31 9.71 6.23 4.88
CA ALA A 31 10.60 5.32 4.15
C ALA A 31 10.53 3.88 4.69
N GLU A 32 10.34 3.74 6.00
CA GLU A 32 10.19 2.42 6.65
C GLU A 32 8.92 1.71 6.18
N SER A 33 7.78 2.42 6.19
CA SER A 33 6.50 1.88 5.73
C SER A 33 6.55 1.45 4.26
N LEU A 34 7.13 2.30 3.39
CA LEU A 34 7.33 1.97 1.97
C LEU A 34 8.18 0.70 1.80
N ALA A 35 9.25 0.56 2.57
CA ALA A 35 10.12 -0.61 2.50
C ALA A 35 9.41 -1.89 3.01
N GLN A 36 8.53 -1.79 4.00
CA GLN A 36 7.72 -2.92 4.47
C GLN A 36 6.77 -3.41 3.38
N VAL A 37 5.99 -2.51 2.75
CA VAL A 37 5.09 -2.86 1.65
C VAL A 37 5.88 -3.44 0.47
N GLY A 38 7.01 -2.82 0.10
CA GLY A 38 7.89 -3.28 -0.97
C GLY A 38 8.36 -4.72 -0.77
N ARG A 39 8.88 -5.06 0.42
CA ARG A 39 9.33 -6.43 0.74
C ARG A 39 8.21 -7.46 0.68
N VAL A 40 6.99 -7.11 1.13
CA VAL A 40 5.83 -8.01 1.04
C VAL A 40 5.48 -8.29 -0.42
N LEU A 41 5.44 -7.25 -1.26
CA LEU A 41 5.14 -7.40 -2.69
C LEU A 41 6.24 -8.21 -3.40
N GLU A 42 7.50 -7.95 -3.11
CA GLU A 42 8.64 -8.70 -3.64
C GLU A 42 8.56 -10.19 -3.28
N ALA A 43 8.38 -10.49 -1.99
CA ALA A 43 8.25 -11.88 -1.52
C ALA A 43 7.05 -12.58 -2.18
N TRP A 44 5.91 -11.90 -2.29
CA TRP A 44 4.72 -12.45 -2.95
C TRP A 44 4.97 -12.75 -4.42
N LEU A 45 5.54 -11.82 -5.19
CA LEU A 45 5.88 -12.01 -6.60
C LEU A 45 6.82 -13.20 -6.79
N LEU A 46 7.84 -13.32 -5.94
CA LEU A 46 8.82 -14.41 -6.01
C LEU A 46 8.26 -15.76 -5.57
N SER A 47 7.24 -15.77 -4.70
CA SER A 47 6.57 -17.00 -4.24
C SER A 47 5.67 -17.64 -5.30
N ARG A 48 5.26 -16.89 -6.33
CA ARG A 48 4.43 -17.39 -7.42
C ARG A 48 5.31 -18.06 -8.47
N ARG A 49 5.65 -19.32 -8.22
CA ARG A 49 6.11 -20.27 -9.26
C ARG A 49 4.93 -20.98 -9.90
#